data_AF-A0A6P4ZQX2-F1
#
_entry.id   AF-A0A6P4ZQX2-F1
#
_cell.length_a   1.000
_cell.length_b   1.000
_cell.length_c   1.000
_cell.angle_alpha   90.00
_cell.angle_beta   90.00
_cell.angle_gamma   90.00
#
_symmetry.space_group_name_H-M   'P 1'
#
loop_
_entity.id
_entity.type
_entity.pdbx_description
1 polymer ?
#
loop_
_entity_poly.entity_id
_entity_poly.type
_entity_poly.pdbx_seq_one_letter_code
_entity_poly.pdbx_strand_id
1 'polypeptide(L)'
;MQQAHLVLMPSRAEPFGLIGLEAIAAGIPVLISDKSGLADMIKDLIKEKKCPAEMRHRIVETSVKECDLGEDAREWAKRIADTLEYSEAEFDKAAEYKKRLLESKYWEESHQNLLRVCGLND
;
A
#
# COMPACT_ATOMS: atom_id res chain seq x y z
N MET A 1 -7.69 12.48 -7.42
CA MET A 1 -6.30 12.61 -7.90
C MET A 1 -6.31 12.78 -9.41
N GLN A 2 -5.94 13.94 -9.92
CA GLN A 2 -5.74 14.17 -11.36
C GLN A 2 -4.23 14.31 -11.58
N GLN A 3 -3.64 13.46 -12.42
CA GLN A 3 -2.26 13.53 -12.94
C GLN A 3 -1.08 13.21 -11.99
N ALA A 4 -1.04 12.01 -11.38
CA ALA A 4 0.22 11.49 -10.82
C ALA A 4 0.61 10.17 -11.50
N HIS A 5 1.90 10.01 -11.81
CA HIS A 5 2.46 8.75 -12.35
C HIS A 5 2.81 7.76 -11.24
N LEU A 6 3.02 8.25 -10.02
CA LEU A 6 3.38 7.46 -8.84
C LEU A 6 3.11 8.29 -7.58
N VAL A 7 2.55 7.68 -6.54
CA VAL A 7 2.45 8.24 -5.19
C VAL A 7 3.48 7.62 -4.28
N LEU A 8 4.17 8.46 -3.51
CA LEU A 8 5.17 8.03 -2.52
C LEU A 8 4.64 8.29 -1.12
N MET A 9 4.73 7.29 -0.25
CA MET A 9 4.51 7.43 1.18
C MET A 9 5.72 6.89 1.96
N PRO A 10 6.85 7.62 1.97
CA PRO A 10 8.08 7.24 2.66
C PRO A 10 8.01 7.53 4.17
N SER A 11 6.85 7.33 4.79
CA SER A 11 6.63 7.60 6.22
C SER A 11 7.50 6.69 7.08
N ARG A 12 8.19 7.24 8.08
CA ARG A 12 8.91 6.44 9.11
C ARG A 12 7.99 5.98 10.24
N ALA A 13 6.80 6.56 10.34
CA ALA A 13 5.71 6.16 11.21
C ALA A 13 4.38 6.61 10.57
N GLU A 14 3.51 5.66 10.23
CA GLU A 14 2.21 5.94 9.62
C GLU A 14 1.16 4.98 10.20
N PRO A 15 0.16 5.46 10.96
CA PRO A 15 -0.81 4.59 11.60
C PRO A 15 -1.60 3.73 10.59
N PHE A 16 -1.99 4.32 9.46
CA PHE A 16 -2.68 3.59 8.40
C PHE A 16 -2.12 3.92 7.02
N GLY A 17 -2.24 5.16 6.53
CA GLY A 17 -1.83 5.52 5.18
C GLY A 17 -2.98 5.64 4.20
N LEU A 18 -4.00 6.42 4.56
CA LEU A 18 -5.18 6.67 3.72
C LEU A 18 -4.81 7.23 2.34
N ILE A 19 -3.77 8.06 2.24
CA ILE A 19 -3.30 8.63 0.97
C ILE A 19 -2.92 7.52 -0.03
N GLY A 20 -2.25 6.46 0.45
CA GLY A 20 -1.86 5.32 -0.38
C GLY A 20 -3.07 4.48 -0.77
N LEU A 21 -4.03 4.34 0.13
CA LEU A 21 -5.30 3.67 -0.15
C LEU A 21 -6.11 4.41 -1.22
N GLU A 22 -6.21 5.74 -1.12
CA GLU A 22 -6.88 6.60 -2.09
C GLU A 22 -6.19 6.52 -3.47
N ALA A 23 -4.87 6.45 -3.50
CA ALA A 23 -4.11 6.29 -4.73
C ALA A 23 -4.35 4.93 -5.39
N ILE A 24 -4.37 3.84 -4.61
CA ILE A 24 -4.77 2.51 -5.12
C ILE A 24 -6.21 2.56 -5.64
N ALA A 25 -7.14 3.17 -4.92
CA ALA A 25 -8.53 3.32 -5.36
C ALA A 25 -8.67 4.18 -6.64
N ALA A 26 -7.76 5.13 -6.84
CA ALA A 26 -7.64 5.91 -8.07
C ALA A 26 -6.99 5.14 -9.23
N GLY A 27 -6.44 3.94 -9.00
CA GLY A 27 -5.70 3.17 -9.99
C GLY A 27 -4.33 3.76 -10.31
N ILE A 28 -3.73 4.47 -9.35
CA ILE A 28 -2.43 5.12 -9.50
C ILE A 28 -1.37 4.23 -8.80
N PRO A 29 -0.21 3.97 -9.42
CA PRO A 29 0.89 3.25 -8.77
C PRO A 29 1.29 3.91 -7.44
N VAL A 30 1.63 3.08 -6.45
CA VAL A 30 2.06 3.55 -5.13
C VAL A 30 3.36 2.89 -4.71
N LEU A 31 4.19 3.62 -3.98
CA LEU A 31 5.26 3.05 -3.16
C LEU A 31 5.02 3.51 -1.73
N ILE A 32 4.89 2.56 -0.81
CA ILE A 32 4.57 2.81 0.59
C ILE A 32 5.65 2.20 1.49
N SER A 33 5.92 2.85 2.61
CA SER A 33 6.81 2.29 3.61
C SER A 33 6.20 1.04 4.27
N ASP A 34 7.06 0.09 4.63
CA ASP A 34 6.70 -1.02 5.52
C ASP A 34 6.32 -0.56 6.95
N LYS A 35 6.50 0.73 7.27
CA LYS A 35 6.09 1.37 8.54
C LYS A 35 4.68 1.99 8.49
N SER A 36 3.81 1.45 7.63
CA SER A 36 2.42 1.89 7.48
C SER A 36 1.40 0.77 7.72
N GLY A 37 0.27 1.10 8.34
CA GLY A 37 -0.82 0.13 8.51
C GLY A 37 -1.41 -0.38 7.18
N LEU A 38 -1.29 0.39 6.10
CA LEU A 38 -1.65 -0.01 4.75
C LEU A 38 -0.73 -1.13 4.23
N ALA A 39 0.57 -1.06 4.51
CA ALA A 39 1.49 -2.14 4.18
C ALA A 39 1.12 -3.44 4.91
N ASP A 40 0.69 -3.34 6.17
CA ASP A 40 0.23 -4.49 6.94
C ASP A 40 -1.09 -5.05 6.41
N MET A 41 -2.05 -4.19 6.09
CA MET A 41 -3.30 -4.58 5.41
C MET A 41 -3.02 -5.34 4.10
N ILE A 42 -2.12 -4.85 3.26
CA ILE A 42 -1.74 -5.51 2.01
C ILE A 42 -1.12 -6.89 2.28
N LYS A 43 -0.21 -7.00 3.26
CA LYS A 43 0.39 -8.29 3.64
C LYS A 43 -0.68 -9.28 4.10
N ASP A 44 -1.68 -8.83 4.85
CA ASP A 44 -2.76 -9.70 5.33
C ASP A 44 -3.69 -10.13 4.20
N LEU A 45 -4.07 -9.22 3.30
CA LEU A 45 -4.83 -9.57 2.09
C LEU A 45 -4.10 -10.57 1.19
N ILE A 46 -2.76 -10.49 1.12
CA ILE A 46 -1.93 -11.49 0.42
C ILE A 46 -2.00 -12.85 1.12
N LYS A 47 -1.85 -12.90 2.46
CA LYS A 47 -1.94 -14.16 3.24
C LYS A 47 -3.32 -14.81 3.08
N GLU A 48 -4.38 -14.00 3.04
CA GLU A 48 -5.76 -14.41 2.84
C GLU A 48 -6.08 -14.76 1.36
N LYS A 49 -5.11 -14.61 0.45
CA LYS A 49 -5.25 -14.85 -1.00
C LYS A 49 -6.30 -13.93 -1.66
N LYS A 50 -6.61 -12.79 -1.06
CA LYS A 50 -7.48 -11.74 -1.61
C LYS A 50 -6.72 -10.77 -2.52
N CYS A 51 -5.39 -10.68 -2.36
CA CYS A 51 -4.51 -9.89 -3.23
C CYS A 51 -3.36 -10.74 -3.80
N PRO A 52 -2.88 -10.43 -5.03
CA PRO A 52 -1.70 -11.06 -5.60
C PRO A 52 -0.45 -10.81 -4.75
N ALA A 53 0.41 -11.83 -4.63
CA ALA A 53 1.65 -11.73 -3.85
C ALA A 53 2.61 -10.65 -4.39
N GLU A 54 2.51 -10.28 -5.66
CA GLU A 54 3.29 -9.22 -6.31
C GLU A 54 3.06 -7.84 -5.70
N MET A 55 1.89 -7.61 -5.08
CA MET A 55 1.58 -6.33 -4.44
C MET A 55 2.58 -5.97 -3.32
N ARG A 56 3.30 -6.96 -2.75
CA ARG A 56 4.41 -6.74 -1.82
C ARG A 56 5.53 -5.86 -2.40
N HIS A 57 5.69 -5.82 -3.72
CA HIS A 57 6.73 -5.01 -4.38
C HIS A 57 6.48 -3.51 -4.27
N ARG A 58 5.25 -3.11 -3.94
CA ARG A 58 4.87 -1.72 -3.66
C ARG A 58 5.25 -1.30 -2.24
N ILE A 59 5.68 -2.24 -1.39
CA ILE A 59 6.16 -1.99 -0.03
C ILE A 59 7.69 -1.84 -0.08
N VAL A 60 8.17 -0.73 0.47
CA VAL A 60 9.60 -0.38 0.56
C VAL A 60 10.02 -0.45 2.02
N GLU A 61 11.01 -1.28 2.32
CA GLU A 61 11.60 -1.33 3.67
C GLU A 61 12.22 0.03 3.99
N THR A 62 11.85 0.60 5.13
CA THR A 62 12.29 1.94 5.55
C THR A 62 12.73 1.87 7.01
N SER A 63 13.95 2.29 7.29
CA SER A 63 14.41 2.35 8.68
C SER A 63 13.68 3.45 9.47
N VAL A 64 13.71 3.35 10.79
CA VAL A 64 13.32 4.46 11.71
C VAL A 64 14.53 5.25 12.19
N LYS A 65 15.75 4.73 12.02
CA LYS A 65 16.98 5.33 12.54
C LYS A 65 17.48 6.43 11.60
N GLU A 66 17.96 7.54 12.14
CA GLU A 66 18.50 8.63 11.32
C GLU A 66 19.79 8.26 10.59
N CYS A 67 20.60 7.36 11.14
CA CYS A 67 21.84 6.91 10.49
C CYS A 67 21.60 6.20 9.14
N ASP A 68 20.39 5.69 8.92
CA ASP A 68 20.04 4.90 7.75
C ASP A 68 19.40 5.77 6.64
N LEU A 69 19.23 7.08 6.84
CA LEU A 69 18.56 7.99 5.88
C LEU A 69 19.15 7.90 4.47
N GLY A 70 20.48 7.81 4.36
CA GLY A 70 21.16 7.70 3.07
C GLY A 70 20.93 6.35 2.39
N GLU A 71 20.73 5.28 3.15
CA GLU A 71 20.42 3.94 2.62
C GLU A 71 18.97 3.86 2.19
N ASP A 72 18.04 4.32 3.03
CA ASP A 72 16.62 4.41 2.70
C ASP A 72 16.42 5.23 1.42
N ALA A 73 17.06 6.41 1.32
CA ALA A 73 16.96 7.25 0.13
C ALA A 73 17.43 6.54 -1.15
N ARG A 74 18.48 5.69 -1.06
CA ARG A 74 18.96 4.91 -2.22
C ARG A 74 17.97 3.82 -2.63
N GLU A 75 17.39 3.10 -1.67
CA GLU A 75 16.40 2.07 -1.98
C GLU A 75 15.12 2.68 -2.56
N TRP A 76 14.63 3.78 -1.97
CA TRP A 76 13.50 4.52 -2.52
C TRP A 76 13.78 5.04 -3.94
N ALA A 77 14.95 5.65 -4.17
CA ALA A 77 15.33 6.13 -5.50
C ALA A 77 15.34 4.99 -6.54
N LYS A 78 15.87 3.82 -6.17
CA LYS A 78 15.86 2.63 -7.03
C LYS A 78 14.43 2.20 -7.38
N ARG A 79 13.53 2.10 -6.39
CA ARG A 79 12.13 1.71 -6.60
C ARG A 79 11.35 2.71 -7.43
N ILE A 80 11.61 4.01 -7.23
CA ILE A 80 11.01 5.10 -8.00
C ILE A 80 11.45 5.00 -9.45
N ALA A 81 12.76 4.89 -9.70
CA ALA A 81 13.30 4.79 -11.06
C ALA A 81 12.72 3.59 -11.81
N ASP A 82 12.71 2.41 -11.19
CA ASP A 82 12.13 1.19 -11.75
C ASP A 82 10.63 1.36 -12.08
N THR A 83 9.86 1.94 -11.16
CA THR A 83 8.41 2.16 -11.39
C THR A 83 8.16 3.14 -12.55
N LEU A 84 9.00 4.17 -12.69
CA LEU A 84 8.85 5.15 -13.77
C LEU A 84 9.33 4.60 -15.12
N GLU A 85 10.36 3.74 -15.14
CA GLU A 85 10.85 3.05 -16.33
C GLU A 85 9.76 2.14 -16.95
N TYR A 86 9.00 1.44 -16.10
CA TYR A 86 7.94 0.53 -16.51
C TYR A 86 6.52 1.08 -16.26
N SER A 87 6.35 2.41 -16.37
CA SER A 87 5.14 3.11 -15.94
C SER A 87 3.82 2.53 -16.51
N GLU A 88 3.75 2.18 -17.79
CA GLU A 88 2.54 1.58 -18.38
C GLU A 88 2.14 0.27 -17.68
N ALA A 89 3.09 -0.64 -17.50
CA ALA A 89 2.86 -1.91 -16.80
C ALA A 89 2.49 -1.70 -15.33
N GLU A 90 3.03 -0.67 -14.69
CA GLU A 90 2.71 -0.33 -13.31
C GLU A 90 1.30 0.25 -13.16
N PHE A 91 0.80 0.97 -14.17
CA PHE A 91 -0.61 1.37 -14.24
C PHE A 91 -1.55 0.17 -14.41
N ASP A 92 -1.18 -0.81 -15.24
CA ASP A 92 -1.97 -2.05 -15.38
C ASP A 92 -2.06 -2.81 -14.05
N LYS A 93 -0.93 -2.94 -13.33
CA LYS A 93 -0.90 -3.52 -11.99
C LYS A 93 -1.72 -2.71 -11.00
N ALA A 94 -1.65 -1.38 -11.03
CA ALA A 94 -2.44 -0.53 -10.16
C ALA A 94 -3.95 -0.68 -10.41
N ALA A 95 -4.36 -0.84 -11.67
CA ALA A 95 -5.74 -1.15 -12.03
C ALA A 95 -6.18 -2.53 -11.52
N GLU A 96 -5.32 -3.55 -11.57
CA GLU A 96 -5.59 -4.83 -10.94
C GLU A 96 -5.74 -4.68 -9.42
N TYR A 97 -4.82 -4.00 -8.76
CA TYR A 97 -4.84 -3.81 -7.31
C TYR A 97 -6.10 -3.08 -6.85
N LYS A 98 -6.54 -2.05 -7.59
CA LYS A 98 -7.82 -1.40 -7.37
C LYS A 98 -8.98 -2.40 -7.37
N LYS A 99 -9.04 -3.28 -8.38
CA LYS A 99 -10.09 -4.29 -8.49
C LYS A 99 -10.05 -5.27 -7.31
N ARG A 100 -8.87 -5.79 -6.95
CA ARG A 100 -8.67 -6.73 -5.85
C ARG A 100 -9.03 -6.14 -4.50
N LEU A 101 -8.67 -4.88 -4.28
CA LEU A 101 -9.05 -4.14 -3.08
C LEU A 101 -10.57 -4.02 -2.94
N LEU A 102 -11.29 -3.69 -4.02
CA LEU A 102 -12.75 -3.65 -4.01
C LEU A 102 -13.37 -5.04 -3.76
N GLU A 103 -12.82 -6.09 -4.36
CA GLU A 103 -13.28 -7.48 -4.17
C GLU A 103 -13.04 -8.00 -2.74
N SER A 104 -12.06 -7.47 -2.03
CA SER A 104 -11.65 -7.93 -0.70
C SER A 104 -12.70 -7.74 0.39
N LYS A 105 -13.65 -6.81 0.21
CA LYS A 105 -14.61 -6.37 1.24
C LYS A 105 -13.97 -6.03 2.59
N TYR A 106 -12.75 -5.50 2.54
CA TYR A 106 -11.96 -5.20 3.74
C TYR A 106 -12.70 -4.27 4.71
N TRP A 107 -13.40 -3.25 4.20
CA TRP A 107 -14.11 -2.30 5.04
C TRP A 107 -15.31 -2.93 5.75
N GLU A 108 -16.05 -3.80 5.07
CA GLU A 108 -17.15 -4.56 5.66
C GLU A 108 -16.64 -5.49 6.76
N GLU A 109 -15.55 -6.23 6.52
CA GLU A 109 -14.95 -7.10 7.52
C GLU A 109 -14.39 -6.33 8.72
N SER A 110 -13.72 -5.20 8.46
CA SER A 110 -13.20 -4.31 9.51
C SER A 110 -14.33 -3.71 10.35
N HIS A 111 -15.42 -3.29 9.72
CA HIS A 111 -16.62 -2.83 10.41
C HIS A 111 -17.23 -3.92 11.30
N GLN A 112 -17.39 -5.13 10.78
CA GLN A 112 -17.90 -6.27 11.55
C GLN A 112 -16.97 -6.64 12.73
N ASN A 113 -15.66 -6.55 12.53
CA ASN A 113 -14.71 -6.78 13.60
C ASN A 113 -14.81 -5.71 14.70
N LEU A 114 -14.98 -4.43 14.33
CA LEU A 114 -15.19 -3.35 15.28
C LEU A 114 -16.45 -3.58 16.11
N LEU A 115 -17.58 -3.91 15.47
CA LEU A 115 -18.84 -4.23 16.16
C LEU A 115 -18.66 -5.37 17.17
N ARG A 116 -17.99 -6.45 16.76
CA ARG A 116 -17.68 -7.60 17.62
C ARG A 116 -16.84 -7.21 18.83
N VAL A 117 -15.77 -6.44 18.64
CA VAL A 117 -14.88 -5.99 19.73
C VAL A 117 -15.62 -5.05 20.68
N CYS A 118 -16.57 -4.26 20.18
CA CYS A 118 -17.42 -3.41 20.99
C CYS A 118 -18.58 -4.15 21.69
N GLY A 119 -18.72 -5.46 21.49
CA GLY A 119 -19.82 -6.26 22.07
C GLY A 119 -21.18 -6.01 21.42
N LEU A 120 -21.21 -5.37 20.25
CA LEU A 120 -22.40 -5.13 19.44
C LEU A 120 -22.50 -6.27 18.42
N ASN A 121 -22.87 -7.46 18.87
CA ASN A 121 -23.22 -8.56 17.97
C ASN A 121 -24.72 -8.45 17.67
N ASP A 122 -25.10 -8.43 16.39
CA ASP A 122 -26.47 -8.79 15.98
C ASP A 122 -26.75 -10.26 16.31
#